data_AF-A0A7S4VIB6-F1
#
_entry.id   AF-A0A7S4VIB6-F1
#
_cell.length_a   1.000
_cell.length_b   1.000
_cell.length_c   1.000
_cell.angle_alpha   90.00
_cell.angle_beta   90.00
_cell.angle_gamma   90.00
#
_symmetry.space_group_name_H-M   'P 1'
#
loop_
_entity.id
_entity.type
_entity.pdbx_description
1 polymer ?
#
loop_
_entity_poly.entity_id
_entity_poly.type
_entity_poly.pdbx_seq_one_letter_code
_entity_poly.pdbx_strand_id
1 'polypeptide(L)'
;MKLAVEPLNPAELPKMVEGLRRISKSYPMARTRVEESGEHVLFGTGELYLDCVMHDLRHVYSDIEVKVADPVVGFRETVVETSSLKCFAETANKRNKLTLIAEPLDDGLAEKLEAGKVNLNWDNKKVGRYFQTNYDWDLLSSRSVWAFGPSPTHGTNILMDDTLPSEVDKSVLSTCKSSIVQGFQWAMREGPLCEEPVRSTKIKILDAIFADKPIHRGGGQIIPTAR
;
A
#
# COMPACT_ATOMS: atom_id res chain seq x y z
N MET A 1 9.61 -10.71 10.75
CA MET A 1 9.47 -10.57 12.21
C MET A 1 9.64 -9.11 12.57
N LYS A 2 8.83 -8.62 13.51
CA LYS A 2 8.73 -7.24 13.99
C LYS A 2 9.18 -7.23 15.45
N LEU A 3 10.08 -6.34 15.81
CA LEU A 3 10.64 -6.22 17.15
C LEU A 3 10.59 -4.76 17.59
N ALA A 4 9.87 -4.46 18.67
CA ALA A 4 9.89 -3.13 19.26
C ALA A 4 11.13 -2.97 20.15
N VAL A 5 11.83 -1.85 19.97
CA VAL A 5 13.09 -1.54 20.65
C VAL A 5 13.03 -0.15 21.27
N GLU A 6 13.45 -0.05 22.53
CA GLU A 6 13.52 1.21 23.26
C GLU A 6 14.79 1.27 24.09
N PRO A 7 15.40 2.46 24.27
CA PRO A 7 16.55 2.57 25.14
C PRO A 7 16.10 2.38 26.60
N LEU A 8 16.93 1.72 27.43
CA LEU A 8 16.65 1.64 28.86
C LEU A 8 16.60 3.02 29.52
N ASN A 9 17.52 3.90 29.10
CA ASN A 9 17.58 5.30 29.49
C ASN A 9 17.09 6.22 28.35
N PRO A 10 15.96 6.93 28.52
CA PRO A 10 15.41 7.82 27.49
C PRO A 10 16.36 8.92 27.01
N ALA A 11 17.32 9.35 27.85
CA ALA A 11 18.32 10.36 27.47
C ALA A 11 19.24 9.89 26.34
N GLU A 12 19.37 8.58 26.13
CA GLU A 12 20.25 7.98 25.13
C GLU A 12 19.56 7.65 23.80
N LEU A 13 18.28 8.05 23.65
CA LEU A 13 17.52 7.89 22.41
C LEU A 13 18.28 8.38 21.15
N PRO A 14 18.98 9.53 21.16
CA PRO A 14 19.71 9.98 19.98
C PRO A 14 20.83 9.01 19.56
N LYS A 15 21.50 8.36 20.53
CA LYS A 15 22.54 7.35 20.25
C LYS A 15 21.91 6.10 19.62
N MET A 16 20.76 5.65 20.15
CA MET A 16 20.03 4.50 19.61
C MET A 16 19.60 4.76 18.17
N VAL A 17 19.06 5.94 17.86
CA VAL A 17 18.61 6.30 16.51
C VAL A 17 19.78 6.30 15.52
N GLU A 18 20.94 6.83 15.89
CA GLU A 18 22.13 6.74 15.04
C GLU A 18 22.64 5.29 14.89
N GLY A 19 22.56 4.48 15.95
CA GLY A 19 22.85 3.05 15.90
C GLY A 19 21.94 2.29 14.93
N LEU A 20 20.63 2.52 15.00
CA LEU A 20 19.63 1.96 14.09
C LEU A 20 19.89 2.40 12.63
N ARG A 21 20.31 3.64 12.41
CA ARG A 21 20.70 4.12 11.07
C ARG A 21 21.93 3.41 10.52
N ARG A 22 22.89 3.05 11.37
CA ARG A 22 24.07 2.26 10.98
C ARG A 22 23.69 0.81 10.67
N ILE A 23 22.82 0.22 11.48
CA ILE A 23 22.26 -1.12 11.22
C ILE A 23 21.58 -1.19 9.87
N SER A 24 20.73 -0.20 9.54
CA SER A 24 20.06 -0.18 8.23
C SER A 24 21.04 -0.13 7.05
N LYS A 25 22.29 0.31 7.27
CA LYS A 25 23.37 0.26 6.26
C LYS A 25 24.12 -1.08 6.26
N SER A 26 24.36 -1.66 7.43
CA SER A 26 25.09 -2.94 7.57
C SER A 26 24.24 -4.15 7.18
N TYR A 27 22.93 -4.08 7.43
CA TYR A 27 21.97 -5.16 7.29
C TYR A 27 20.94 -4.81 6.20
N PRO A 28 21.08 -5.34 4.96
CA PRO A 28 20.24 -4.92 3.83
C PRO A 28 18.74 -5.22 4.00
N MET A 29 18.40 -6.23 4.80
CA MET A 29 17.02 -6.65 5.05
C MET A 29 16.45 -6.05 6.35
N ALA A 30 17.28 -5.40 7.16
CA ALA A 30 16.83 -4.71 8.35
C ALA A 30 16.12 -3.42 7.95
N ARG A 31 14.85 -3.29 8.30
CA ARG A 31 14.09 -2.04 8.14
C ARG A 31 13.73 -1.51 9.51
N THR A 32 13.90 -0.21 9.69
CA THR A 32 13.53 0.49 10.92
C THR A 32 12.40 1.46 10.62
N ARG A 33 11.31 1.39 11.36
CA ARG A 33 10.16 2.30 11.28
C ARG A 33 9.90 2.88 12.66
N VAL A 34 9.41 4.11 12.72
CA VAL A 34 8.82 4.68 13.93
C VAL A 34 7.31 4.62 13.75
N GLU A 35 6.61 3.98 14.68
CA GLU A 35 5.15 3.93 14.69
C GLU A 35 4.58 5.24 15.26
N GLU A 36 3.27 5.49 15.07
CA GLU A 36 2.62 6.70 15.60
C GLU A 36 2.65 6.78 17.14
N SER A 37 2.77 5.64 17.82
CA SER A 37 3.00 5.56 19.27
C SER A 37 4.34 6.15 19.72
N GLY A 38 5.28 6.36 18.79
CA GLY A 38 6.66 6.76 19.07
C GLY A 38 7.61 5.57 19.28
N GLU A 39 7.12 4.34 19.20
CA GLU A 39 7.94 3.14 19.32
C GLU A 39 8.84 2.95 18.09
N HIS A 40 10.10 2.59 18.34
CA HIS A 40 11.01 2.19 17.28
C HIS A 40 10.84 0.69 16.99
N VAL A 41 10.54 0.39 15.74
CA VAL A 41 10.29 -0.97 15.29
C VAL A 41 11.36 -1.42 14.31
N LEU A 42 11.96 -2.57 14.58
CA LEU A 42 12.92 -3.24 13.73
C LEU A 42 12.26 -4.44 13.04
N PHE A 43 12.37 -4.50 11.72
CA PHE A 43 11.94 -5.64 10.92
C PHE A 43 13.15 -6.48 10.51
N GLY A 44 13.04 -7.79 10.69
CA GLY A 44 14.06 -8.78 10.33
C GLY A 44 13.46 -10.07 9.78
N THR A 45 14.31 -10.90 9.18
CA THR A 45 13.92 -12.15 8.51
C THR A 45 13.61 -13.29 9.48
N GLY A 46 14.21 -13.30 10.67
CA GLY A 46 14.00 -14.32 11.69
C GLY A 46 14.70 -14.00 13.00
N GLU A 47 14.60 -14.91 13.96
CA GLU A 47 15.11 -14.73 15.32
C GLU A 47 16.62 -14.54 15.37
N LEU A 48 17.38 -15.47 14.77
CA LEU A 48 18.84 -15.39 14.73
C LEU A 48 19.33 -14.10 14.05
N TYR A 49 18.62 -13.67 13.00
CA TYR A 49 18.96 -12.42 12.31
C TYR A 49 18.77 -11.21 13.24
N LEU A 50 17.65 -11.15 13.96
CA LEU A 50 17.38 -10.08 14.91
C LEU A 50 18.33 -10.13 16.11
N ASP A 51 18.72 -11.32 16.57
CA ASP A 51 19.70 -11.48 17.64
C ASP A 51 21.06 -10.87 17.27
N CYS A 52 21.58 -11.17 16.07
CA CYS A 52 22.80 -10.55 15.56
C CYS A 52 22.67 -9.03 15.43
N VAL A 53 21.55 -8.55 14.88
CA VAL A 53 21.30 -7.10 14.74
C VAL A 53 21.25 -6.41 16.11
N MET A 54 20.62 -7.04 17.11
CA MET A 54 20.52 -6.50 18.46
C MET A 54 21.85 -6.52 19.20
N HIS A 55 22.65 -7.57 19.01
CA HIS A 55 24.01 -7.64 19.52
C HIS A 55 24.85 -6.47 18.97
N ASP A 56 24.80 -6.22 17.66
CA ASP A 56 25.55 -5.15 17.02
C ASP A 56 25.04 -3.75 17.43
N LEU A 57 23.73 -3.60 17.62
CA LEU A 57 23.17 -2.36 18.17
C LEU A 57 23.78 -2.07 19.54
N ARG A 58 23.71 -3.04 20.45
CA ARG A 58 24.12 -2.89 21.85
C ARG A 58 25.63 -2.72 21.99
N HIS A 59 26.45 -3.53 21.32
CA HIS A 59 27.89 -3.59 21.58
C HIS A 59 28.76 -2.86 20.55
N VAL A 60 28.32 -2.76 19.29
CA VAL A 60 29.18 -2.25 18.21
C VAL A 60 28.87 -0.79 17.89
N TYR A 61 27.59 -0.44 17.80
CA TYR A 61 27.20 0.86 17.24
C TYR A 61 26.78 1.91 18.27
N SER A 62 26.05 1.51 19.31
CA SER A 62 25.49 2.49 20.26
C SER A 62 26.04 2.37 21.68
N ASP A 63 26.62 1.24 22.08
CA ASP A 63 27.15 1.02 23.45
C ASP A 63 26.13 1.44 24.53
N ILE A 64 24.89 0.99 24.34
CA ILE A 64 23.73 1.30 25.20
C ILE A 64 22.96 0.01 25.53
N GLU A 65 22.27 0.05 26.67
CA GLU A 65 21.29 -0.97 27.01
C GLU A 65 19.94 -0.67 26.36
N VAL A 66 19.43 -1.66 25.61
CA VAL A 66 18.18 -1.56 24.85
C VAL A 66 17.18 -2.57 25.40
N LYS A 67 16.00 -2.08 25.80
CA LYS A 67 14.82 -2.90 26.10
C LYS A 67 14.23 -3.42 24.79
N VAL A 68 13.86 -4.69 24.81
CA VAL A 68 13.34 -5.40 23.65
C VAL A 68 12.01 -6.02 24.06
N ALA A 69 10.96 -5.76 23.28
CA ALA A 69 9.67 -6.42 23.45
C ALA A 69 9.68 -7.82 22.81
N ASP A 70 8.67 -8.62 23.11
CA ASP A 70 8.53 -9.93 22.49
C ASP A 70 8.37 -9.80 20.96
N PRO A 71 9.07 -10.64 20.16
CA PRO A 71 8.99 -10.57 18.72
C PRO A 71 7.58 -10.92 18.22
N VAL A 72 7.02 -10.05 17.38
CA VAL A 72 5.72 -10.25 16.74
C VAL A 72 5.86 -10.42 15.23
N VAL A 73 4.78 -10.80 14.56
CA VAL A 73 4.75 -10.90 13.09
C VAL A 73 4.06 -9.66 12.50
N GLY A 74 4.48 -9.26 11.30
CA GLY A 74 3.75 -8.25 10.54
C GLY A 74 2.53 -8.89 9.90
N PHE A 75 1.36 -8.28 10.08
CA PHE A 75 0.13 -8.76 9.48
C PHE A 75 -0.04 -8.23 8.04
N ARG A 76 -1.06 -8.76 7.36
CA ARG A 76 -1.54 -8.26 6.08
C ARG A 76 -3.05 -8.29 6.12
N GLU A 77 -3.67 -7.26 5.57
CA GLU A 77 -5.13 -7.14 5.53
C GLU A 77 -5.67 -7.67 4.21
N THR A 78 -6.87 -8.26 4.20
CA THR A 78 -7.48 -8.77 2.98
C THR A 78 -9.00 -8.72 3.07
N VAL A 79 -9.66 -8.87 1.92
CA VAL A 79 -11.12 -8.89 1.78
C VAL A 79 -11.51 -10.27 1.31
N VAL A 80 -12.48 -10.89 1.98
CA VAL A 80 -12.97 -12.25 1.65
C VAL A 80 -14.23 -12.19 0.78
N GLU A 81 -15.08 -11.21 0.99
CA GLU A 81 -16.34 -11.05 0.27
C GLU A 81 -16.45 -9.67 -0.36
N THR A 82 -17.17 -9.58 -1.47
CA THR A 82 -17.47 -8.30 -2.11
C THR A 82 -18.23 -7.38 -1.17
N SER A 83 -17.86 -6.10 -1.17
CA SER A 83 -18.57 -5.08 -0.40
C SER A 83 -20.07 -5.09 -0.71
N SER A 84 -20.90 -5.23 0.34
CA SER A 84 -22.36 -5.23 0.22
C SER A 84 -22.93 -3.85 -0.15
N LEU A 85 -22.20 -2.79 0.22
CA LEU A 85 -22.56 -1.41 -0.06
C LEU A 85 -21.51 -0.75 -0.95
N LYS A 86 -21.98 0.11 -1.85
CA LYS A 86 -21.13 1.00 -2.62
C LYS A 86 -20.73 2.15 -1.70
N CYS A 87 -19.46 2.22 -1.33
CA CYS A 87 -18.95 3.29 -0.47
C CYS A 87 -18.61 4.50 -1.33
N PHE A 88 -18.94 5.69 -0.86
CA PHE A 88 -18.56 6.93 -1.52
C PHE A 88 -17.80 7.87 -0.59
N ALA A 89 -16.88 8.63 -1.17
CA ALA A 89 -16.12 9.65 -0.47
C ALA A 89 -16.24 10.98 -1.22
N GLU A 90 -16.49 12.07 -0.48
CA GLU A 90 -16.59 13.42 -1.03
C GLU A 90 -15.38 14.26 -0.63
N THR A 91 -14.90 15.11 -1.53
CA THR A 91 -13.82 16.04 -1.22
C THR A 91 -14.29 17.13 -0.26
N ALA A 92 -13.38 17.74 0.51
CA ALA A 92 -13.72 18.79 1.48
C ALA A 92 -14.46 20.00 0.85
N ASN A 93 -14.29 20.24 -0.45
CA ASN A 93 -14.99 21.27 -1.20
C ASN A 93 -16.44 20.87 -1.62
N LYS A 94 -16.85 19.62 -1.37
CA LYS A 94 -18.12 18.98 -1.77
C LYS A 94 -18.43 18.99 -3.26
N ARG A 95 -17.40 19.05 -4.11
CA ARG A 95 -17.55 19.10 -5.57
C ARG A 95 -17.06 17.86 -6.30
N ASN A 96 -16.36 16.97 -5.62
CA ASN A 96 -15.96 15.69 -6.18
C ASN A 96 -16.42 14.57 -5.28
N LYS A 97 -16.86 13.48 -5.89
CA LYS A 97 -17.37 12.27 -5.24
C LYS A 97 -16.81 11.06 -5.95
N LEU A 98 -16.20 10.14 -5.21
CA LEU A 98 -15.70 8.87 -5.71
C LEU A 98 -16.51 7.75 -5.09
N THR A 99 -17.01 6.81 -5.90
CA THR A 99 -17.74 5.63 -5.42
C THR A 99 -16.95 4.38 -5.76
N LEU A 100 -16.63 3.58 -4.74
CA LEU A 100 -15.73 2.44 -4.79
C LEU A 100 -16.39 1.19 -4.21
N ILE A 101 -15.99 0.02 -4.70
CA ILE A 101 -16.21 -1.26 -4.04
C ILE A 101 -14.90 -2.04 -3.93
N ALA A 102 -14.80 -2.85 -2.89
CA ALA A 102 -13.73 -3.81 -2.70
C ALA A 102 -14.24 -5.23 -2.95
N GLU A 103 -13.43 -6.02 -3.65
CA GLU A 103 -13.66 -7.43 -3.96
C GLU A 103 -12.40 -8.24 -3.63
N PRO A 104 -12.54 -9.52 -3.25
CA PRO A 104 -11.41 -10.43 -3.19
C PRO A 104 -10.75 -10.54 -4.57
N LEU A 105 -9.43 -10.66 -4.59
CA LEU A 105 -8.68 -10.97 -5.81
C LEU A 105 -8.77 -12.47 -6.12
N ASP A 106 -8.70 -12.82 -7.41
CA ASP A 106 -8.71 -14.21 -7.87
C ASP A 106 -7.51 -15.00 -7.30
N ASP A 107 -7.75 -16.26 -6.97
CA ASP A 107 -6.76 -17.13 -6.32
C ASP A 107 -5.46 -17.25 -7.13
N GLY A 108 -4.33 -17.10 -6.45
CA GLY A 108 -3.00 -17.17 -7.07
C GLY A 108 -2.62 -15.95 -7.93
N LEU A 109 -3.50 -14.98 -8.13
CA LEU A 109 -3.14 -13.75 -8.87
C LEU A 109 -2.17 -12.88 -8.09
N ALA A 110 -2.38 -12.69 -6.79
CA ALA A 110 -1.49 -11.91 -5.94
C ALA A 110 -0.03 -12.40 -6.00
N GLU A 111 0.19 -13.72 -5.98
CA GLU A 111 1.52 -14.32 -6.07
C GLU A 111 2.19 -14.07 -7.43
N LYS A 112 1.42 -14.15 -8.52
CA LYS A 112 1.92 -13.87 -9.86
C LYS A 112 2.25 -12.38 -10.04
N LEU A 113 1.50 -11.49 -9.39
CA LEU A 113 1.79 -10.06 -9.34
C LEU A 113 3.10 -9.78 -8.57
N GLU A 114 3.28 -10.38 -7.39
CA GLU A 114 4.51 -10.22 -6.60
C GLU A 114 5.75 -10.73 -7.36
N ALA A 115 5.61 -11.87 -8.05
CA ALA A 115 6.64 -12.45 -8.90
C ALA A 115 6.96 -11.60 -10.15
N GLY A 116 6.22 -10.51 -10.40
CA GLY A 116 6.46 -9.60 -11.53
C GLY A 116 6.04 -10.18 -12.88
N LYS A 117 5.15 -11.18 -12.91
CA LYS A 117 4.66 -11.77 -14.17
C LYS A 117 3.71 -10.85 -14.94
N VAL A 118 3.19 -9.82 -14.28
CA VAL A 118 2.34 -8.78 -14.88
C VAL A 118 2.96 -7.43 -14.58
N ASN A 119 3.07 -6.59 -15.60
CA ASN A 119 3.59 -5.24 -15.46
C ASN A 119 2.71 -4.27 -16.27
N LEU A 120 2.32 -3.15 -15.68
CA LEU A 120 1.50 -2.12 -16.31
C LEU A 120 2.26 -1.31 -17.37
N ASN A 121 3.59 -1.45 -17.43
CA ASN A 121 4.39 -0.87 -18.51
C ASN A 121 4.23 -1.64 -19.84
N TRP A 122 3.60 -2.81 -19.82
CA TRP A 122 3.30 -3.55 -21.04
C TRP A 122 2.13 -2.93 -21.80
N ASP A 123 2.03 -3.22 -23.10
CA ASP A 123 0.86 -2.82 -23.88
C ASP A 123 -0.43 -3.38 -23.26
N ASN A 124 -1.47 -2.55 -23.18
CA ASN A 124 -2.76 -2.89 -22.60
C ASN A 124 -3.38 -4.14 -23.24
N LYS A 125 -3.06 -4.44 -24.52
CA LYS A 125 -3.49 -5.66 -25.19
C LYS A 125 -2.86 -6.92 -24.60
N LYS A 126 -1.58 -6.86 -24.23
CA LYS A 126 -0.84 -7.98 -23.63
C LYS A 126 -1.33 -8.24 -22.20
N VAL A 127 -1.52 -7.16 -21.43
CA VAL A 127 -2.11 -7.22 -20.09
C VAL A 127 -3.52 -7.81 -20.15
N GLY A 128 -4.36 -7.30 -21.06
CA GLY A 128 -5.72 -7.79 -21.25
C GLY A 128 -5.77 -9.28 -21.61
N ARG A 129 -4.95 -9.71 -22.58
CA ARG A 129 -4.86 -11.13 -22.97
C ARG A 129 -4.40 -12.02 -21.82
N TYR A 130 -3.48 -11.54 -20.96
CA TYR A 130 -3.04 -12.31 -19.80
C TYR A 130 -4.18 -12.57 -18.81
N PHE A 131 -4.97 -11.54 -18.49
CA PHE A 131 -6.12 -11.69 -17.59
C PHE A 131 -7.24 -12.52 -18.20
N GLN A 132 -7.47 -12.40 -19.51
CA GLN A 132 -8.43 -13.24 -20.24
C GLN A 132 -8.05 -14.72 -20.22
N THR A 133 -6.81 -15.07 -20.58
CA THR A 133 -6.41 -16.48 -20.70
C THR A 133 -6.27 -17.17 -19.35
N ASN A 134 -5.87 -16.45 -18.30
CA ASN A 134 -5.53 -17.07 -17.02
C ASN A 134 -6.61 -16.99 -15.95
N TYR A 135 -7.53 -16.03 -16.06
CA TYR A 135 -8.53 -15.73 -15.03
C TYR A 135 -9.93 -15.49 -15.61
N ASP A 136 -10.14 -15.73 -16.91
CA ASP A 136 -11.42 -15.55 -17.59
C ASP A 136 -12.05 -14.16 -17.41
N TRP A 137 -11.22 -13.13 -17.23
CA TRP A 137 -11.71 -11.76 -17.15
C TRP A 137 -12.29 -11.32 -18.49
N ASP A 138 -13.33 -10.49 -18.44
CA ASP A 138 -13.89 -9.90 -19.65
C ASP A 138 -12.93 -8.88 -20.29
N LEU A 139 -13.15 -8.60 -21.57
CA LEU A 139 -12.29 -7.68 -22.33
C LEU A 139 -12.32 -6.25 -21.79
N LEU A 140 -13.43 -5.82 -21.18
CA LEU A 140 -13.57 -4.46 -20.66
C LEU A 140 -12.81 -4.33 -19.34
N SER A 141 -13.06 -5.21 -18.36
CA SER A 141 -12.36 -5.17 -17.06
C SER A 141 -10.86 -5.39 -17.19
N SER A 142 -10.44 -6.30 -18.08
CA SER A 142 -9.01 -6.58 -18.28
C SER A 142 -8.21 -5.40 -18.87
N ARG A 143 -8.89 -4.47 -19.54
CA ARG A 143 -8.30 -3.23 -20.07
C ARG A 143 -8.45 -2.03 -19.14
N SER A 144 -9.32 -2.12 -18.15
CA SER A 144 -9.59 -1.03 -17.22
C SER A 144 -8.73 -1.04 -15.96
N VAL A 145 -7.74 -1.92 -15.89
CA VAL A 145 -6.72 -1.93 -14.83
C VAL A 145 -5.88 -0.65 -14.90
N TRP A 146 -5.85 0.10 -13.81
CA TRP A 146 -5.14 1.37 -13.73
C TRP A 146 -3.79 1.29 -13.05
N ALA A 147 -3.74 0.60 -11.92
CA ALA A 147 -2.58 0.57 -11.06
C ALA A 147 -2.53 -0.69 -10.20
N PHE A 148 -1.31 -1.05 -9.80
CA PHE A 148 -1.07 -1.99 -8.72
C PHE A 148 -0.69 -1.23 -7.44
N GLY A 149 -1.10 -1.75 -6.29
CA GLY A 149 -0.79 -1.20 -4.97
C GLY A 149 -0.30 -2.32 -4.03
N PRO A 150 0.52 -2.01 -3.01
CA PRO A 150 0.99 -0.68 -2.54
C PRO A 150 2.21 -0.11 -3.29
N SER A 151 2.79 -0.87 -4.22
CA SER A 151 3.90 -0.47 -5.08
C SER A 151 3.54 -0.71 -6.54
N PRO A 152 3.98 0.13 -7.49
CA PRO A 152 3.65 -0.04 -8.92
C PRO A 152 4.23 -1.32 -9.54
N THR A 153 5.35 -1.85 -9.02
CA THR A 153 6.05 -3.01 -9.60
C THR A 153 5.77 -4.34 -8.91
N HIS A 154 5.50 -4.31 -7.60
CA HIS A 154 5.27 -5.51 -6.77
C HIS A 154 3.97 -5.41 -5.96
N GLY A 155 3.00 -4.67 -6.48
CA GLY A 155 1.71 -4.51 -5.83
C GLY A 155 0.87 -5.79 -5.94
N THR A 156 0.31 -6.24 -4.82
CA THR A 156 -0.59 -7.38 -4.71
C THR A 156 -2.06 -7.02 -4.92
N ASN A 157 -2.37 -5.73 -4.99
CA ASN A 157 -3.73 -5.21 -5.12
C ASN A 157 -3.92 -4.55 -6.48
N ILE A 158 -5.15 -4.55 -6.97
CA ILE A 158 -5.49 -4.01 -8.29
C ILE A 158 -6.52 -2.88 -8.15
N LEU A 159 -6.25 -1.74 -8.78
CA LEU A 159 -7.24 -0.69 -8.99
C LEU A 159 -7.79 -0.79 -10.42
N MET A 160 -9.11 -0.82 -10.56
CA MET A 160 -9.82 -0.91 -11.83
C MET A 160 -10.88 0.18 -11.98
N ASP A 161 -11.11 0.57 -13.22
CA ASP A 161 -12.19 1.48 -13.61
C ASP A 161 -13.35 0.70 -14.21
N ASP A 162 -14.46 0.59 -13.48
CA ASP A 162 -15.69 -0.06 -13.92
C ASP A 162 -16.78 0.98 -14.20
N THR A 163 -16.39 2.25 -14.42
CA THR A 163 -17.34 3.32 -14.76
C THR A 163 -17.75 3.25 -16.23
N LEU A 164 -19.03 3.50 -16.52
CA LEU A 164 -19.53 3.57 -17.89
C LEU A 164 -19.24 4.95 -18.50
N PRO A 165 -18.81 5.03 -19.78
CA PRO A 165 -18.60 6.31 -20.46
C PRO A 165 -19.86 7.20 -20.58
N SER A 166 -21.04 6.62 -20.43
CA SER A 166 -22.32 7.35 -20.39
C SER A 166 -22.59 8.05 -19.06
N GLU A 167 -21.97 7.59 -17.98
CA GLU A 167 -22.19 8.09 -16.62
C GLU A 167 -21.07 9.04 -16.20
N VAL A 168 -19.84 8.75 -16.61
CA VAL A 168 -18.65 9.49 -16.20
C VAL A 168 -17.86 10.00 -17.41
N ASP A 169 -17.53 11.29 -17.40
CA ASP A 169 -16.63 11.90 -18.37
C ASP A 169 -15.20 11.35 -18.24
N LYS A 170 -14.84 10.42 -19.15
CA LYS A 170 -13.53 9.75 -19.15
C LYS A 170 -12.35 10.72 -19.31
N SER A 171 -12.54 11.85 -19.98
CA SER A 171 -11.51 12.90 -20.12
C SER A 171 -11.18 13.53 -18.77
N VAL A 172 -12.20 13.87 -17.98
CA VAL A 172 -12.07 14.44 -16.63
C VAL A 172 -11.49 13.40 -15.68
N LEU A 173 -11.99 12.17 -15.72
CA LEU A 173 -11.51 11.05 -14.91
C LEU A 173 -10.02 10.76 -15.16
N SER A 174 -9.59 10.74 -16.43
CA SER A 174 -8.18 10.51 -16.78
C SER A 174 -7.23 11.59 -16.26
N THR A 175 -7.70 12.84 -16.11
CA THR A 175 -6.92 13.93 -15.53
C THR A 175 -6.65 13.69 -14.05
N CYS A 176 -7.61 13.11 -13.33
CA CYS A 176 -7.54 12.82 -11.90
C CYS A 176 -6.92 11.45 -11.58
N LYS A 177 -6.71 10.60 -12.60
CA LYS A 177 -6.17 9.23 -12.46
C LYS A 177 -4.89 9.20 -11.62
N SER A 178 -3.94 10.09 -11.86
CA SER A 178 -2.67 10.12 -11.13
C SER A 178 -2.86 10.36 -9.63
N SER A 179 -3.79 11.25 -9.25
CA SER A 179 -4.13 11.52 -7.85
C SER A 179 -4.87 10.37 -7.19
N ILE A 180 -5.79 9.73 -7.90
CA ILE A 180 -6.52 8.54 -7.39
C ILE A 180 -5.55 7.38 -7.17
N VAL A 181 -4.65 7.12 -8.12
CA VAL A 181 -3.63 6.07 -8.00
C VAL A 181 -2.71 6.31 -6.81
N GLN A 182 -2.31 7.56 -6.55
CA GLN A 182 -1.50 7.91 -5.37
C GLN A 182 -2.27 7.66 -4.07
N GLY A 183 -3.53 8.08 -3.98
CA GLY A 183 -4.40 7.81 -2.83
C GLY A 183 -4.57 6.31 -2.58
N PHE A 184 -4.87 5.55 -3.63
CA PHE A 184 -5.00 4.10 -3.58
C PHE A 184 -3.70 3.41 -3.12
N GLN A 185 -2.54 3.75 -3.69
CA GLN A 185 -1.27 3.15 -3.29
C GLN A 185 -0.90 3.47 -1.84
N TRP A 186 -1.27 4.66 -1.37
CA TRP A 186 -1.11 5.04 0.02
C TRP A 186 -2.04 4.22 0.93
N ALA A 187 -3.34 4.17 0.63
CA ALA A 187 -4.30 3.37 1.37
C ALA A 187 -3.91 1.89 1.46
N MET A 188 -3.45 1.30 0.35
CA MET A 188 -3.01 -0.10 0.33
C MET A 188 -1.73 -0.36 1.12
N ARG A 189 -0.91 0.67 1.39
CA ARG A 189 0.34 0.55 2.15
C ARG A 189 0.09 0.57 3.64
N GLU A 190 -0.86 1.38 4.08
CA GLU A 190 -1.21 1.49 5.50
C GLU A 190 -2.31 0.51 5.84
N GLY A 191 -3.37 0.37 5.06
CA GLY A 191 -4.48 -0.51 5.43
C GLY A 191 -5.35 0.06 6.58
N PRO A 192 -6.67 -0.15 6.54
CA PRO A 192 -7.60 0.46 7.49
C PRO A 192 -7.72 -0.23 8.85
N LEU A 193 -7.31 -1.49 9.03
CA LEU A 193 -7.57 -2.23 10.28
C LEU A 193 -6.47 -2.04 11.32
N CYS A 194 -5.21 -2.17 10.92
CA CYS A 194 -4.06 -2.24 11.83
C CYS A 194 -2.83 -1.50 11.31
N GLU A 195 -2.98 -0.63 10.32
CA GLU A 195 -1.87 0.10 9.68
C GLU A 195 -0.78 -0.82 9.06
N GLU A 196 -1.21 -2.02 8.66
CA GLU A 196 -0.42 -2.96 7.87
C GLU A 196 -0.92 -3.08 6.41
N PRO A 197 0.00 -3.25 5.44
CA PRO A 197 -0.34 -3.37 4.03
C PRO A 197 -1.46 -4.36 3.70
N VAL A 198 -2.35 -3.91 2.81
CA VAL A 198 -3.42 -4.71 2.24
C VAL A 198 -2.84 -5.67 1.19
N ARG A 199 -3.40 -6.88 1.08
CA ARG A 199 -3.03 -7.92 0.12
C ARG A 199 -4.28 -8.54 -0.52
N SER A 200 -4.13 -8.98 -1.78
CA SER A 200 -5.14 -9.75 -2.51
C SER A 200 -6.50 -9.05 -2.60
N THR A 201 -6.50 -7.72 -2.79
CA THR A 201 -7.74 -6.95 -2.89
C THR A 201 -7.86 -6.26 -4.24
N LYS A 202 -9.06 -6.33 -4.82
CA LYS A 202 -9.46 -5.69 -6.08
C LYS A 202 -10.38 -4.51 -5.73
N ILE A 203 -9.96 -3.30 -6.07
CA ILE A 203 -10.76 -2.08 -5.87
C ILE A 203 -11.31 -1.63 -7.22
N LYS A 204 -12.64 -1.52 -7.32
CA LYS A 204 -13.33 -1.05 -8.52
C LYS A 204 -13.94 0.33 -8.29
N ILE A 205 -13.65 1.26 -9.20
CA ILE A 205 -14.33 2.55 -9.28
C ILE A 205 -15.62 2.33 -10.05
N LEU A 206 -16.77 2.57 -9.41
CA LEU A 206 -18.08 2.39 -10.02
C LEU A 206 -18.65 3.71 -10.55
N ASP A 207 -18.39 4.80 -9.84
CA ASP A 207 -18.88 6.13 -10.22
C ASP A 207 -17.90 7.19 -9.73
N ALA A 208 -17.79 8.29 -10.47
CA ALA A 208 -16.90 9.40 -10.16
C ALA A 208 -17.47 10.72 -10.69
N ILE A 209 -17.88 11.58 -9.77
CA ILE A 209 -18.36 12.94 -10.07
C ILE A 209 -17.23 13.90 -9.76
N PHE A 210 -16.89 14.78 -10.70
CA PHE A 210 -15.83 15.78 -10.50
C PHE A 210 -16.29 17.18 -10.90
N ALA A 211 -15.63 18.18 -10.34
CA ALA A 211 -15.84 19.57 -10.71
C ALA A 211 -15.25 19.91 -12.09
N ASP A 212 -15.95 20.74 -12.87
CA ASP A 212 -15.49 21.16 -14.21
C ASP A 212 -14.12 21.84 -14.18
N LYS A 213 -13.90 22.73 -13.21
CA LYS A 213 -12.66 23.53 -13.15
C LYS A 213 -11.52 22.72 -12.51
N PRO A 214 -10.33 22.62 -13.15
CA PRO A 214 -9.18 21.88 -12.61
C PRO A 214 -8.73 22.33 -11.22
N ILE A 215 -8.96 23.59 -10.85
CA ILE A 215 -8.59 24.14 -9.55
C ILE A 215 -9.28 23.43 -8.37
N HIS A 216 -10.47 22.86 -8.62
CA HIS A 216 -11.23 22.09 -7.63
C HIS A 216 -10.95 20.59 -7.69
N ARG A 217 -9.99 20.18 -8.54
CA ARG A 217 -9.53 18.81 -8.75
C ARG A 217 -8.05 18.65 -8.39
N GLY A 218 -7.51 19.56 -7.59
CA GLY A 218 -6.12 19.52 -7.17
C GLY A 218 -5.79 18.23 -6.41
N GLY A 219 -4.56 17.74 -6.55
CA GLY A 219 -4.11 16.51 -5.91
C GLY A 219 -4.33 16.51 -4.39
N GLY A 220 -4.14 17.66 -3.72
CA GLY A 220 -4.40 17.78 -2.27
C GLY A 220 -5.86 17.59 -1.85
N GLN A 221 -6.81 17.65 -2.78
CA GLN A 221 -8.22 17.33 -2.51
C GLN A 221 -8.53 15.88 -2.86
N ILE A 222 -8.04 15.39 -4.00
CA ILE A 222 -8.38 14.05 -4.50
C ILE A 222 -7.62 12.95 -3.77
N ILE A 223 -6.33 13.15 -3.46
CA ILE A 223 -5.48 12.12 -2.84
C ILE A 223 -6.04 11.70 -1.47
N PRO A 224 -6.38 12.61 -0.54
CA PRO A 224 -6.92 12.22 0.76
C PRO A 224 -8.33 11.63 0.68
N THR A 225 -9.11 11.98 -0.36
CA THR A 225 -10.45 11.42 -0.57
C THR A 225 -10.41 10.06 -1.26
N ALA A 226 -9.37 9.77 -2.04
CA ALA A 226 -9.15 8.47 -2.66
C ALA A 226 -8.43 7.48 -1.74
N ARG A 227 -7.75 7.98 -0.70
CA ARG A 227 -7.21 7.17 0.40
C ARG A 227 -8.36 6.70 1.29
#